data_AF-A0A087S196-F1
#
_entry.id   AF-A0A087S196-F1
#
_cell.length_a   1.000
_cell.length_b   1.000
_cell.length_c   1.000
_cell.angle_alpha   90.00
_cell.angle_beta   90.00
_cell.angle_gamma   90.00
#
_symmetry.space_group_name_H-M   'P 1'
#
loop_
_entity.id
_entity.type
_entity.pdbx_description
1 polymer ?
#
loop_
_entity_poly.entity_id
_entity_poly.type
_entity_poly.pdbx_seq_one_letter_code
_entity_poly.pdbx_strand_id
1 'polypeptide(L)'
;MQDTEISFLAEKVFVHRWPHDTPLWDDSVKQKLDETISKNPEPKKIIVFEKSIKIQDFEFSHLKKIGISVPFFKDECRVIFESQFGELYAHIHITVKSSDYMEIFAQLKSWKSKFFPNDSNK
;
A
#
# COMPACT_ATOMS: atom_id res chain seq x y z
N MET A 1 -14.73 12.96 -16.92
CA MET A 1 -14.49 11.61 -16.35
C MET A 1 -13.65 11.85 -15.12
N GLN A 2 -14.20 11.71 -13.91
CA GLN A 2 -13.44 12.06 -12.70
C GLN A 2 -12.30 11.07 -12.50
N ASP A 3 -11.09 11.61 -12.44
CA ASP A 3 -9.86 10.90 -12.11
C ASP A 3 -10.07 10.07 -10.83
N THR A 4 -9.94 8.74 -10.97
CA THR A 4 -10.10 7.75 -9.90
C THR A 4 -8.90 7.78 -8.94
N GLU A 5 -8.62 8.94 -8.35
CA GLU A 5 -7.67 9.06 -7.24
C GLU A 5 -8.39 8.80 -5.92
N ILE A 6 -7.82 7.95 -5.08
CA ILE A 6 -8.29 7.70 -3.72
C ILE A 6 -7.21 8.20 -2.77
N SER A 7 -7.56 9.11 -1.85
CA SER A 7 -6.62 9.69 -0.87
C SER A 7 -7.13 9.47 0.55
N PHE A 8 -6.27 8.93 1.42
CA PHE A 8 -6.60 8.71 2.83
C PHE A 8 -5.34 8.70 3.71
N LEU A 9 -5.55 8.72 5.03
CA LEU A 9 -4.49 8.54 6.02
C LEU A 9 -4.47 7.10 6.53
N ALA A 10 -3.28 6.52 6.63
CA ALA A 10 -3.07 5.21 7.24
C ALA A 10 -2.29 5.36 8.55
N GLU A 11 -2.78 4.75 9.63
CA GLU A 11 -2.11 4.78 10.93
C GLU A 11 -0.75 4.09 10.88
N LYS A 12 -0.71 2.92 10.22
CA LYS A 12 0.49 2.09 10.17
C LYS A 12 0.74 1.63 8.75
N VAL A 13 1.99 1.81 8.32
CA VAL A 13 2.50 1.23 7.09
C VAL A 13 3.78 0.50 7.43
N PHE A 14 3.97 -0.69 6.87
CA PHE A 14 5.20 -1.46 6.99
C PHE A 14 5.67 -1.86 5.60
N VAL A 15 6.93 -1.58 5.29
CA VAL A 15 7.56 -1.86 4.00
C VAL A 15 8.80 -2.72 4.27
N HIS A 16 8.91 -3.86 3.58
CA HIS A 16 10.08 -4.74 3.70
C HIS A 16 10.46 -5.36 2.36
N ARG A 17 11.74 -5.74 2.22
CA ARG A 17 12.29 -6.34 1.00
C ARG A 17 11.63 -7.69 0.75
N TRP A 18 11.09 -7.86 -0.45
CA TRP A 18 10.53 -9.11 -0.94
C TRP A 18 10.30 -9.01 -2.46
N PRO A 19 10.41 -10.11 -3.23
CA PRO A 19 10.88 -11.46 -2.86
C PRO A 19 12.34 -11.55 -2.39
N HIS A 20 12.74 -12.67 -1.78
CA HIS A 20 14.06 -12.83 -1.15
C HIS A 20 15.23 -12.82 -2.17
N ASP A 21 14.97 -13.22 -3.40
CA ASP A 21 15.87 -13.28 -4.56
C ASP A 21 16.02 -11.94 -5.32
N THR A 22 15.43 -10.87 -4.79
CA THR A 22 15.56 -9.51 -5.37
C THR A 22 16.78 -8.76 -4.85
N PRO A 23 17.22 -7.69 -5.55
CA PRO A 23 18.34 -6.87 -5.10
C PRO A 23 18.22 -6.44 -3.63
N LEU A 24 19.33 -6.48 -2.92
CA LEU A 24 19.39 -6.00 -1.54
C LEU A 24 19.18 -4.49 -1.52
N TRP A 25 18.35 -4.04 -0.58
CA TRP A 25 18.32 -2.61 -0.25
C TRP A 25 19.64 -2.27 0.44
N ASP A 26 20.26 -1.18 0.02
CA ASP A 26 21.35 -0.61 0.81
C ASP A 26 20.81 -0.06 2.15
N ASP A 27 21.72 0.22 3.07
CA ASP A 27 21.35 0.65 4.41
C ASP A 27 20.69 2.04 4.43
N SER A 28 21.02 2.89 3.45
CA SER A 28 20.42 4.23 3.32
C SER A 28 18.95 4.14 2.93
N VAL A 29 18.59 3.25 2.00
CA VAL A 29 17.21 3.00 1.58
C VAL A 29 16.40 2.41 2.72
N LYS A 30 16.95 1.40 3.42
CA LYS A 30 16.29 0.80 4.60
C LYS A 30 16.02 1.87 5.66
N GLN A 31 17.03 2.66 6.01
CA GLN A 31 16.93 3.70 7.01
C GLN A 31 15.88 4.74 6.63
N LYS A 32 15.89 5.21 5.38
CA LYS A 32 14.93 6.20 4.89
C LYS A 32 13.48 5.68 4.95
N LEU A 33 13.24 4.44 4.53
CA LEU A 33 11.92 3.82 4.61
C LEU A 33 11.49 3.59 6.07
N ASP A 34 12.41 3.22 6.95
CA ASP A 34 12.13 3.05 8.37
C ASP A 34 11.74 4.38 9.03
N GLU A 35 12.54 5.42 8.86
CA GLU A 35 12.33 6.73 9.49
C GLU A 35 11.10 7.46 8.95
N THR A 36 10.77 7.25 7.66
CA THR A 36 9.64 7.96 7.03
C THR A 36 8.33 7.16 7.11
N ILE A 37 8.41 5.82 7.06
CA ILE A 37 7.25 4.94 6.90
C ILE A 37 7.16 3.91 8.03
N SER A 38 8.08 2.94 8.09
CA SER A 38 7.86 1.70 8.86
C SER A 38 7.93 1.90 10.38
N LYS A 39 8.83 2.77 10.86
CA LYS A 39 9.05 3.05 12.30
C LYS A 39 8.56 4.44 12.70
N ASN A 40 8.16 5.26 11.75
CA ASN A 40 7.49 6.53 12.04
C ASN A 40 6.13 6.27 12.71
N PRO A 41 5.76 6.93 13.82
CA PRO A 41 4.45 6.76 14.43
C PRO A 41 3.34 7.61 13.76
N GLU A 42 3.69 8.66 13.02
CA GLU A 42 2.72 9.61 12.46
C GLU A 42 1.89 8.98 11.33
N PRO A 43 0.60 9.31 11.16
CA PRO A 43 -0.20 8.82 10.05
C PRO A 43 0.42 9.13 8.69
N LYS A 44 0.32 8.19 7.75
CA LYS A 44 0.92 8.30 6.41
C LYS A 44 -0.16 8.66 5.41
N LYS A 45 0.12 9.67 4.60
CA LYS A 45 -0.71 9.99 3.44
C LYS A 45 -0.54 8.91 2.38
N ILE A 46 -1.65 8.28 2.01
CA ILE A 46 -1.74 7.29 0.93
C ILE A 46 -2.54 7.91 -0.21
N ILE A 47 -2.00 7.81 -1.41
CA ILE A 47 -2.67 8.21 -2.65
C ILE A 47 -2.64 7.01 -3.59
N VAL A 48 -3.82 6.54 -3.99
CA VAL A 48 -3.98 5.44 -4.94
C VAL A 48 -4.49 6.01 -6.24
N PHE A 49 -3.77 5.76 -7.33
CA PHE A 49 -4.11 6.28 -8.65
C PHE A 49 -3.67 5.27 -9.71
N GLU A 50 -4.55 5.02 -10.68
CA GLU A 50 -4.33 4.05 -11.75
C GLU A 50 -3.77 2.69 -11.27
N LYS A 51 -2.50 2.40 -11.57
CA LYS A 51 -1.79 1.15 -11.20
C LYS A 51 -0.65 1.40 -10.21
N SER A 52 -0.68 2.53 -9.50
CA SER A 52 0.35 2.94 -8.55
C SER A 52 -0.26 3.33 -7.20
N ILE A 53 0.56 3.22 -6.16
CA ILE A 53 0.24 3.70 -4.82
C ILE A 53 1.41 4.56 -4.35
N LYS A 54 1.11 5.79 -3.93
CA LYS A 54 2.08 6.69 -3.30
C LYS A 54 1.87 6.71 -1.80
N ILE A 55 2.96 6.57 -1.06
CA ILE A 55 3.00 6.61 0.42
C ILE A 55 3.98 7.71 0.79
N GLN A 56 3.47 8.81 1.32
CA GLN A 56 4.26 10.04 1.50
C GLN A 56 4.97 10.42 0.18
N ASP A 57 6.30 10.42 0.15
CA ASP A 57 7.11 10.76 -1.02
C ASP A 57 7.54 9.55 -1.86
N PHE A 58 7.12 8.34 -1.49
CA PHE A 58 7.50 7.11 -2.17
C PHE A 58 6.41 6.62 -3.09
N GLU A 59 6.74 6.45 -4.37
CA GLU A 59 5.84 5.88 -5.36
C GLU A 59 6.15 4.40 -5.57
N PHE A 60 5.10 3.58 -5.44
CA PHE A 60 5.13 2.15 -5.69
C PHE A 60 4.32 1.83 -6.94
N SER A 61 4.96 1.18 -7.90
CA SER A 61 4.40 0.81 -9.19
C SER A 61 4.48 -0.70 -9.41
N HIS A 62 3.99 -1.20 -10.56
CA HIS A 62 4.01 -2.62 -10.90
C HIS A 62 3.38 -3.52 -9.82
N LEU A 63 2.27 -3.07 -9.24
CA LEU A 63 1.60 -3.71 -8.12
C LEU A 63 1.14 -5.13 -8.48
N LYS A 64 1.32 -6.08 -7.54
CA LYS A 64 0.95 -7.49 -7.66
C LYS A 64 0.46 -8.02 -6.31
N LYS A 65 -0.31 -9.12 -6.34
CA LYS A 65 -0.81 -9.84 -5.16
C LYS A 65 -1.52 -8.91 -4.18
N ILE A 66 -2.42 -8.09 -4.72
CA ILE A 66 -3.07 -7.02 -3.95
C ILE A 66 -4.16 -7.64 -3.07
N GLY A 67 -3.94 -7.70 -1.76
CA GLY A 67 -4.94 -8.07 -0.75
C GLY A 67 -5.60 -6.83 -0.17
N ILE A 68 -6.94 -6.79 -0.17
CA ILE A 68 -7.72 -5.76 0.52
C ILE A 68 -8.73 -6.47 1.41
N SER A 69 -8.70 -6.21 2.72
CA SER A 69 -9.53 -6.90 3.70
C SER A 69 -9.96 -6.00 4.86
N VAL A 70 -11.02 -6.42 5.54
CA VAL A 70 -11.46 -5.91 6.84
C VAL A 70 -11.33 -7.06 7.83
N PRO A 71 -10.41 -7.00 8.81
CA PRO A 71 -10.29 -8.05 9.82
C PRO A 71 -11.55 -8.20 10.66
N PHE A 72 -11.87 -9.43 11.05
CA PHE A 72 -13.00 -9.70 11.93
C PHE A 72 -12.76 -9.04 13.31
N PHE A 73 -13.77 -8.33 13.82
CA PHE A 73 -13.74 -7.58 15.08
C PHE A 73 -12.77 -6.41 15.17
N LYS A 74 -12.35 -5.83 14.04
CA LYS A 74 -11.58 -4.59 14.03
C LYS A 74 -12.20 -3.58 13.07
N ASP A 75 -12.32 -2.35 13.53
CA ASP A 75 -12.73 -1.21 12.72
C ASP A 75 -11.54 -0.68 11.91
N GLU A 76 -10.98 -1.56 11.06
CA GLU A 76 -9.81 -1.26 10.26
C GLU A 76 -9.90 -1.86 8.85
N CYS A 77 -9.31 -1.17 7.88
CA CYS A 77 -9.06 -1.69 6.53
C CYS A 77 -7.57 -2.02 6.40
N ARG A 78 -7.26 -3.20 5.84
CA ARG A 78 -5.90 -3.62 5.53
C ARG A 78 -5.70 -3.73 4.04
N VAL A 79 -4.56 -3.20 3.58
CA VAL A 79 -4.09 -3.36 2.20
C VAL A 79 -2.71 -4.00 2.23
N ILE A 80 -2.50 -5.02 1.42
CA ILE A 80 -1.22 -5.71 1.29
C ILE A 80 -0.91 -5.85 -0.19
N PHE A 81 0.32 -5.61 -0.61
CA PHE A 81 0.73 -5.80 -2.00
C PHE A 81 2.24 -5.94 -2.14
N GLU A 82 2.66 -6.55 -3.24
CA GLU A 82 4.02 -6.54 -3.74
C GLU A 82 4.15 -5.46 -4.83
N SER A 83 5.29 -4.77 -4.89
CA SER A 83 5.52 -3.68 -5.86
C SER A 83 7.00 -3.41 -6.10
N GLN A 84 7.25 -2.55 -7.08
CA GLN A 84 8.57 -1.94 -7.32
C GLN A 84 8.57 -0.46 -6.88
N PHE A 85 9.72 0.01 -6.39
CA PHE A 85 10.01 1.43 -6.17
C PHE A 85 11.45 1.71 -6.65
N GLY A 86 11.60 2.55 -7.67
CA GLY A 86 12.85 2.57 -8.45
C GLY A 86 13.18 1.18 -9.00
N GLU A 87 14.43 0.74 -8.82
CA GLU A 87 14.91 -0.59 -9.24
C GLU A 87 14.74 -1.67 -8.14
N LEU A 88 14.07 -1.33 -7.04
CA LEU A 88 13.95 -2.19 -5.85
C LEU A 88 12.54 -2.77 -5.72
N TYR A 89 12.44 -3.86 -4.96
CA TYR A 89 11.20 -4.59 -4.76
C TYR A 89 10.80 -4.58 -3.29
N ALA A 90 9.50 -4.44 -3.05
CA ALA A 90 8.93 -4.32 -1.71
C ALA A 90 7.62 -5.09 -1.57
N HIS A 91 7.40 -5.60 -0.37
CA HIS A 91 6.10 -6.02 0.13
C HIS A 91 5.65 -4.99 1.16
N ILE A 92 4.41 -4.52 1.02
CA ILE A 92 3.85 -3.42 1.80
C ILE A 92 2.60 -3.88 2.51
N HIS A 93 2.47 -3.50 3.78
CA HIS A 93 1.27 -3.64 4.59
C HIS A 93 0.80 -2.26 5.03
N ILE A 94 -0.43 -1.90 4.71
CA ILE A 94 -1.09 -0.65 5.11
C ILE A 94 -2.24 -1.03 6.04
N THR A 95 -2.31 -0.39 7.21
CA THR A 95 -3.42 -0.48 8.15
C THR A 95 -4.04 0.90 8.29
N VAL A 96 -5.31 0.98 7.92
CA VAL A 96 -6.15 2.17 8.04
C VAL A 96 -7.11 1.91 9.19
N LYS A 97 -7.01 2.66 10.28
CA LYS A 97 -8.11 2.77 11.23
C LYS A 97 -8.59 4.21 11.19
N SER A 98 -9.85 4.34 10.83
CA SER A 98 -10.55 5.60 10.62
C SER A 98 -12.04 5.30 10.77
N SER A 99 -12.84 6.30 11.14
CA SER A 99 -14.31 6.17 11.05
C SER A 99 -14.76 5.75 9.65
N ASP A 100 -14.00 6.14 8.63
CA ASP A 100 -14.38 5.99 7.22
C ASP A 100 -13.77 4.73 6.59
N TYR A 101 -13.26 3.79 7.40
CA TYR A 101 -12.53 2.62 6.90
C TYR A 101 -13.35 1.75 5.94
N MET A 102 -14.67 1.69 6.10
CA MET A 102 -15.57 0.94 5.21
C MET A 102 -15.71 1.61 3.84
N GLU A 103 -15.73 2.94 3.80
CA GLU A 103 -15.77 3.68 2.54
C GLU A 103 -14.45 3.51 1.80
N ILE A 104 -13.32 3.67 2.50
CA ILE A 104 -11.98 3.43 1.96
C ILE A 104 -11.87 2.00 1.42
N PHE A 105 -12.35 1.01 2.17
CA PHE A 105 -12.41 -0.39 1.71
C PHE A 105 -13.19 -0.54 0.40
N ALA A 106 -14.38 0.04 0.31
CA ALA A 106 -15.22 -0.04 -0.89
C ALA A 106 -14.55 0.62 -2.11
N GLN A 107 -13.95 1.81 -1.92
CA GLN A 107 -13.21 2.53 -2.96
C GLN A 107 -12.01 1.72 -3.45
N LEU A 108 -11.21 1.16 -2.53
CA LEU A 108 -10.06 0.31 -2.84
C LEU A 108 -10.48 -0.98 -3.57
N LYS A 109 -11.58 -1.61 -3.15
CA LYS A 109 -12.13 -2.79 -3.85
C LYS A 109 -12.56 -2.46 -5.27
N SER A 110 -13.22 -1.32 -5.47
CA SER A 110 -13.60 -0.84 -6.80
C SER A 110 -12.37 -0.56 -7.68
N TRP A 111 -11.37 0.14 -7.13
CA TRP A 111 -10.09 0.39 -7.78
C TRP A 111 -9.38 -0.89 -8.20
N LYS A 112 -9.24 -1.87 -7.30
CA LYS A 112 -8.61 -3.16 -7.62
C LYS A 112 -9.34 -3.85 -8.77
N SER A 113 -10.67 -3.93 -8.72
CA SER A 113 -11.46 -4.58 -9.79
C SER A 113 -11.29 -3.89 -11.14
N LYS A 114 -11.13 -2.57 -11.16
CA LYS A 114 -10.97 -1.77 -12.40
C LYS A 114 -9.58 -1.95 -13.02
N PHE A 115 -8.52 -1.86 -12.23
CA PHE A 115 -7.14 -1.82 -12.75
C PHE A 115 -6.42 -3.17 -12.72
N PHE A 116 -6.90 -4.11 -11.90
CA PHE A 116 -6.33 -5.43 -11.69
C PHE A 116 -7.41 -6.54 -11.74
N PRO A 117 -8.23 -6.61 -12.81
CA PRO A 117 -9.35 -7.57 -12.90
C PRO A 117 -8.89 -9.03 -12.78
N ASN A 118 -7.67 -9.33 -13.25
CA ASN A 118 -7.07 -10.66 -13.25
C ASN A 118 -6.29 -11.00 -11.97
N ASP A 119 -6.15 -10.07 -11.02
CA ASP A 119 -5.49 -10.30 -9.71
C ASP A 119 -6.50 -10.83 -8.66
N SER A 120 -7.60 -11.41 -9.15
CA SER A 120 -8.69 -11.99 -8.38
C SER A 120 -8.44 -13.49 -8.26
N ASN A 121 -7.98 -13.93 -7.09
CA ASN A 121 -7.86 -15.34 -6.66
C ASN A 121 -6.82 -16.21 -7.42
N LYS A 122 -5.63 -16.30 -6.85
CA LYS A 122 -4.92 -17.58 -6.70
C LYS A 122 -4.54 -17.76 -5.24
#